data_AF-Q6MNU7-F1
#
_entry.id   AF-Q6MNU7-F1
#
_cell.length_a   1.000
_cell.length_b   1.000
_cell.length_c   1.000
_cell.angle_alpha   90.00
_cell.angle_beta   90.00
_cell.angle_gamma   90.00
#
_symmetry.space_group_name_H-M   'P 1'
#
loop_
_entity.id
_entity.type
_entity.pdbx_description
1 polymer ?
#
loop_
_entity_poly.entity_id
_entity_poly.type
_entity_poly.pdbx_seq_one_letter_code
_entity_poly.pdbx_strand_id
1 'polypeptide(L)'
;MNSQDFLTLNLVGAGAFIAWYLLSRGGSRRPTQLNLNAKDSAPPLMEAAPPEKAGLEPLRRQASTPQVHPDLSGVKTKCLNVMFNYNGHSWDAYEVLGVPAGASLKLVTEAYQTAIRRSDKESLEFLETAYKAILNKTA
;
A
#
# COMPACT_ATOMS: atom_id res chain seq x y z
N MET A 1 22.02 -38.96 35.79
CA MET A 1 20.85 -38.62 34.95
C MET A 1 20.91 -39.48 33.71
N ASN A 2 19.80 -40.12 33.35
CA ASN A 2 19.72 -40.99 32.19
C ASN A 2 19.67 -40.13 30.92
N SER A 3 20.44 -40.48 29.90
CA SER A 3 20.48 -39.72 28.64
C SER A 3 19.14 -39.77 27.90
N GLN A 4 18.34 -40.82 28.13
CA GLN A 4 16.96 -40.91 27.63
C GLN A 4 16.08 -39.81 28.22
N ASP A 5 16.14 -39.55 29.53
CA ASP A 5 15.31 -38.52 30.18
C ASP A 5 15.61 -37.13 29.61
N PHE A 6 16.88 -36.85 29.33
CA PHE A 6 17.30 -35.58 28.74
C PHE A 6 16.81 -35.43 27.30
N LEU A 7 16.86 -36.49 26.50
CA LEU A 7 16.34 -36.49 25.13
C LEU A 7 14.82 -36.27 25.12
N THR A 8 14.08 -36.98 25.97
CA THR A 8 12.62 -36.87 26.05
C THR A 8 12.19 -35.48 26.50
N LEU A 9 12.88 -34.89 27.48
CA LEU A 9 12.58 -33.54 27.96
C LEU A 9 12.74 -32.49 26.84
N ASN A 10 13.83 -32.57 26.07
CA ASN A 10 14.06 -31.65 24.95
C ASN A 10 13.05 -31.84 23.82
N LEU A 11 12.69 -33.09 23.50
CA LEU A 11 11.72 -33.40 22.45
C LEU A 11 10.32 -32.86 22.80
N VAL A 12 9.89 -33.07 24.04
CA VAL A 12 8.60 -32.56 24.54
C VAL A 12 8.62 -31.03 24.62
N GLY A 13 9.70 -30.43 25.11
CA GLY A 13 9.85 -28.97 25.17
C GLY A 13 9.81 -28.32 23.79
N ALA A 14 10.55 -28.86 22.82
CA ALA A 14 10.55 -28.37 21.44
C ALA A 14 9.18 -28.53 20.78
N GLY A 15 8.51 -29.68 20.99
CA GLY A 15 7.17 -29.92 20.48
C GLY A 15 6.14 -28.93 21.05
N ALA A 16 6.17 -28.70 22.36
CA ALA A 16 5.31 -27.72 23.02
C ALA A 16 5.57 -26.29 22.54
N PHE A 17 6.83 -25.91 22.32
CA PHE A 17 7.20 -24.60 21.80
C PHE A 17 6.68 -24.36 20.37
N ILE A 18 6.83 -25.34 19.49
CA ILE A 18 6.32 -25.27 18.12
C ILE A 18 4.79 -25.18 18.12
N ALA A 19 4.11 -26.01 18.91
CA ALA A 19 2.65 -25.97 19.03
C ALA A 19 2.17 -24.60 19.56
N TRP A 20 2.79 -24.08 20.61
CA TRP A 20 2.50 -22.75 21.15
C TRP A 20 2.69 -21.65 20.11
N TYR A 21 3.80 -21.68 19.36
CA TYR A 21 4.11 -20.69 18.34
C TYR A 21 3.09 -20.67 17.20
N LEU A 22 2.67 -21.85 16.73
CA LEU A 22 1.68 -21.97 15.66
C LEU A 22 0.30 -21.48 16.12
N LEU A 23 -0.10 -21.80 17.35
CA LEU A 23 -1.38 -21.36 17.93
C LEU A 23 -1.39 -19.85 18.22
N SER A 24 -0.26 -19.29 18.67
CA SER A 24 -0.13 -17.87 19.00
C SER A 24 -0.13 -16.93 17.79
N ARG A 25 0.10 -17.46 16.58
CA ARG A 25 0.08 -16.69 15.33
C ARG A 25 -1.31 -16.45 14.74
N GLY A 26 -2.35 -17.09 15.28
CA GLY A 26 -3.72 -17.10 14.72
C GLY A 26 -4.60 -15.86 14.98
N GLY A 27 -4.04 -14.74 15.44
CA GLY A 27 -4.83 -13.53 15.67
C GLY A 27 -5.17 -12.81 14.35
N SER A 28 -6.38 -13.02 13.83
CA SER A 28 -6.93 -12.20 12.74
C SER A 28 -6.96 -10.74 13.21
N ARG A 29 -5.98 -9.94 12.77
CA ARG A 29 -5.97 -8.50 12.99
C ARG A 29 -7.17 -7.94 12.27
N ARG A 30 -8.21 -7.58 13.02
CA ARG A 30 -9.36 -6.87 12.46
C ARG A 30 -8.84 -5.61 11.79
N PRO A 31 -9.28 -5.30 10.56
CA PRO A 31 -8.90 -4.06 9.91
C PRO A 31 -9.30 -2.90 10.83
N THR A 32 -8.36 -1.98 11.07
CA THR A 32 -8.62 -0.76 11.83
C THR A 32 -9.73 -0.01 11.13
N GLN A 33 -10.92 0.06 11.73
CA GLN A 33 -12.01 0.83 11.16
C GLN A 33 -11.79 2.31 11.49
N LEU A 34 -11.62 3.11 10.44
CA LEU A 34 -11.55 4.56 10.55
C LEU A 34 -12.94 5.09 10.92
N ASN A 35 -13.08 5.72 12.09
CA ASN A 35 -14.32 6.34 12.50
C ASN A 35 -14.52 7.67 11.75
N LEU A 36 -15.31 7.66 10.67
CA LEU A 36 -15.61 8.84 9.85
C LEU A 36 -16.53 9.87 10.56
N ASN A 37 -17.10 9.50 11.72
CA ASN A 37 -17.91 10.41 12.54
C ASN A 37 -17.12 11.06 13.68
N ALA A 38 -15.80 10.84 13.75
CA ALA A 38 -14.95 11.60 14.65
C ALA A 38 -14.95 13.06 14.18
N LYS A 39 -15.82 13.88 14.77
CA LYS A 39 -15.72 15.34 14.68
C LYS A 39 -14.29 15.69 15.06
N ASP A 40 -13.59 16.40 14.17
CA ASP A 40 -12.19 16.79 14.31
C ASP A 40 -11.89 17.29 15.74
N SER A 41 -11.39 16.40 16.60
CA SER A 41 -10.77 16.77 17.88
C SER A 41 -9.34 17.26 17.62
N ALA A 42 -9.18 18.11 16.61
CA ALA A 42 -8.00 18.93 16.49
C ALA A 42 -8.05 19.94 17.66
N PRO A 43 -6.97 20.08 18.45
CA PRO A 43 -6.89 21.14 19.46
C PRO A 43 -7.16 22.49 18.78
N PRO A 44 -7.97 23.37 19.38
CA PRO A 44 -8.29 24.66 18.78
C PRO A 44 -6.98 25.42 18.54
N LEU A 45 -6.67 25.65 17.27
CA LEU A 45 -5.58 26.51 16.84
C LEU A 45 -5.91 27.91 17.37
N MET A 46 -5.00 28.47 18.17
CA MET A 46 -5.20 29.76 18.84
C MET A 46 -5.70 30.82 17.86
N GLU A 47 -6.81 31.44 18.23
CA GLU A 47 -7.47 32.49 17.49
C GLU A 47 -6.62 33.77 17.51
N ALA A 48 -6.06 34.14 16.35
CA ALA A 48 -5.49 35.45 16.12
C ALA A 48 -6.46 36.27 15.24
N ALA A 49 -7.05 37.27 15.89
CA ALA A 49 -7.77 38.48 15.45
C ALA A 49 -8.15 38.68 13.94
N PRO A 50 -9.39 39.09 13.64
CA PRO A 50 -9.84 39.56 12.31
C PRO A 50 -9.79 41.11 12.20
N PRO A 51 -10.07 41.73 11.02
CA PRO A 51 -9.50 41.52 9.70
C PRO A 51 -9.13 42.86 9.01
N GLU A 52 -7.96 42.98 8.37
CA GLU A 52 -7.69 44.10 7.44
C GLU A 52 -7.77 43.66 5.98
N LYS A 53 -8.51 44.48 5.22
CA LYS A 53 -8.94 44.28 3.84
C LYS A 53 -7.75 44.42 2.89
N ALA A 54 -7.43 43.37 2.14
CA ALA A 54 -6.78 43.50 0.84
C ALA A 54 -7.18 42.31 -0.03
N GLY A 55 -7.95 42.59 -1.07
CA GLY A 55 -8.44 41.61 -2.02
C GLY A 55 -7.30 40.93 -2.78
N LEU A 56 -7.39 39.61 -2.85
CA LEU A 56 -6.90 38.75 -3.92
C LEU A 56 -7.58 37.40 -3.68
N GLU A 57 -8.64 37.15 -4.42
CA GLU A 57 -9.39 35.89 -4.45
C GLU A 57 -8.43 34.70 -4.62
N PRO A 58 -8.23 33.84 -3.59
CA PRO A 58 -7.70 32.52 -3.85
C PRO A 58 -8.87 31.72 -4.43
N LEU A 59 -8.74 31.34 -5.71
CA LEU A 59 -9.57 30.35 -6.38
C LEU A 59 -10.03 29.29 -5.37
N ARG A 60 -11.26 29.47 -4.88
CA ARG A 60 -12.00 28.51 -4.09
C ARG A 60 -12.19 27.35 -5.04
N ARG A 61 -11.24 26.40 -5.01
CA ARG A 61 -11.40 25.08 -5.60
C ARG A 61 -12.56 24.47 -4.83
N GLN A 62 -13.77 24.78 -5.32
CA GLN A 62 -14.99 24.10 -4.97
C GLN A 62 -14.62 22.64 -5.16
N ALA A 63 -14.41 21.93 -4.06
CA ALA A 63 -14.58 20.50 -4.03
C ALA A 63 -16.02 20.31 -4.46
N SER A 64 -16.21 20.18 -5.76
CA SER A 64 -17.40 19.57 -6.33
C SER A 64 -17.50 18.25 -5.60
N THR A 65 -18.46 18.18 -4.67
CA THR A 65 -19.16 16.95 -4.35
C THR A 65 -19.20 16.15 -5.65
N PRO A 66 -18.67 14.92 -5.73
CA PRO A 66 -18.82 14.15 -6.95
C PRO A 66 -20.33 14.03 -7.17
N GLN A 67 -20.84 14.80 -8.13
CA GLN A 67 -22.20 14.62 -8.61
C GLN A 67 -22.17 13.24 -9.24
N VAL A 68 -22.67 12.26 -8.48
CA VAL A 68 -22.95 10.93 -8.97
C VAL A 68 -24.03 11.10 -10.01
N HIS A 69 -23.61 11.31 -11.26
CA HIS A 69 -24.50 11.29 -12.41
C HIS A 69 -25.21 9.92 -12.41
N PRO A 70 -26.54 9.86 -12.33
CA PRO A 70 -27.28 8.59 -12.19
C PRO A 70 -27.22 7.70 -13.44
N ASP A 71 -26.51 8.13 -14.49
CA ASP A 71 -26.46 7.48 -15.81
C ASP A 71 -25.25 6.55 -16.01
N LEU A 72 -24.39 6.36 -14.99
CA LEU A 72 -23.22 5.47 -15.05
C LEU A 72 -23.39 4.18 -14.23
N SER A 73 -24.63 3.83 -13.87
CA SER A 73 -24.97 2.66 -13.03
C SER A 73 -24.63 1.30 -13.66
N GLY A 74 -24.18 1.27 -14.92
CA GLY A 74 -23.69 0.08 -15.63
C GLY A 74 -22.22 0.08 -16.06
N VAL A 75 -21.51 1.21 -15.96
CA VAL A 75 -20.11 1.29 -16.41
C VAL A 75 -19.19 0.80 -15.28
N LYS A 76 -18.75 -0.46 -15.37
CA LYS A 76 -17.70 -0.99 -14.49
C LYS A 76 -16.43 -0.14 -14.67
N THR A 77 -16.13 0.73 -13.71
CA THR A 77 -14.86 1.45 -13.63
C THR A 77 -13.72 0.44 -13.56
N LYS A 78 -12.89 0.36 -14.60
CA LYS A 78 -11.74 -0.53 -14.63
C LYS A 78 -10.62 0.10 -13.81
N CYS A 79 -10.22 -0.55 -12.73
CA CYS A 79 -8.99 -0.19 -12.03
C CYS A 79 -7.80 -0.58 -12.92
N LEU A 80 -7.05 0.42 -13.38
CA LEU A 80 -5.90 0.20 -14.26
C LEU A 80 -4.61 -0.08 -13.48
N ASN A 81 -4.57 0.27 -12.19
CA ASN A 81 -3.42 0.10 -11.32
C ASN A 81 -3.08 -1.39 -11.15
N VAL A 82 -1.78 -1.65 -10.99
CA VAL A 82 -1.22 -2.98 -10.76
C VAL A 82 -0.56 -2.94 -9.39
N MET A 83 -1.09 -3.72 -8.45
CA MET A 83 -0.52 -3.85 -7.13
C MET A 83 0.32 -5.14 -7.07
N PHE A 84 1.51 -5.07 -6.50
CA PHE A 84 2.35 -6.24 -6.22
C PHE A 84 2.90 -6.19 -4.80
N ASN A 85 3.27 -7.35 -4.26
CA ASN A 85 3.85 -7.44 -2.93
C ASN A 85 5.35 -7.69 -3.02
N TYR A 86 6.13 -6.92 -2.29
CA TYR A 86 7.58 -7.08 -2.17
C TYR A 86 8.02 -6.80 -0.73
N ASN A 87 8.80 -7.70 -0.15
CA ASN A 87 9.24 -7.64 1.25
C ASN A 87 8.11 -7.42 2.28
N GLY A 88 6.92 -7.98 2.02
CA GLY A 88 5.76 -7.84 2.90
C GLY A 88 4.98 -6.53 2.77
N HIS A 89 5.35 -5.67 1.82
CA HIS A 89 4.67 -4.41 1.52
C HIS A 89 3.98 -4.48 0.16
N SER A 90 2.81 -3.85 0.03
CA SER A 90 2.08 -3.70 -1.23
C SER A 90 2.48 -2.39 -1.92
N TRP A 91 2.83 -2.47 -3.20
CA TRP A 91 3.35 -1.36 -4.01
C TRP A 91 2.63 -1.28 -5.36
N ASP A 92 2.47 -0.07 -5.88
CA ASP A 92 1.94 0.16 -7.24
C ASP A 92 3.07 0.06 -8.27
N ALA A 93 2.94 -0.87 -9.21
CA ALA A 93 3.97 -1.11 -10.21
C ALA A 93 4.19 0.07 -11.16
N TYR A 94 3.14 0.82 -11.49
CA TYR A 94 3.27 1.99 -12.37
C TYR A 94 3.95 3.15 -11.62
N GLU A 95 3.65 3.33 -10.34
CA GLU A 95 4.30 4.32 -9.49
C GLU A 95 5.79 4.02 -9.28
N VAL A 96 6.12 2.75 -9.02
CA VAL A 96 7.52 2.29 -8.86
C VAL A 96 8.35 2.56 -10.12
N LEU A 97 7.78 2.39 -11.31
CA LEU A 97 8.44 2.69 -12.58
C LEU A 97 8.33 4.16 -13.00
N GLY A 98 7.59 4.99 -12.25
CA GLY A 98 7.42 6.43 -12.54
C GLY A 98 6.57 6.73 -13.77
N VAL A 99 5.61 5.85 -14.10
CA VAL A 99 4.76 5.95 -15.29
C VAL A 99 3.28 6.04 -14.91
N PRO A 100 2.41 6.63 -15.75
CA PRO A 100 0.98 6.68 -15.45
C PRO A 100 0.33 5.29 -15.50
N ALA A 101 -0.70 5.09 -14.67
CA ALA A 101 -1.46 3.84 -14.66
C ALA A 101 -2.09 3.56 -16.03
N GLY A 102 -1.93 2.33 -16.52
CA GLY A 102 -2.38 1.94 -17.85
C GLY A 102 -1.51 2.45 -19.00
N ALA A 103 -0.29 2.93 -18.73
CA ALA A 103 0.69 3.25 -19.76
C ALA A 103 0.93 2.05 -20.71
N SER A 104 1.21 2.36 -21.98
CA SER A 104 1.54 1.34 -22.98
C SER A 104 2.79 0.57 -22.59
N LEU A 105 2.86 -0.71 -22.98
CA LEU A 105 4.00 -1.56 -22.65
C LEU A 105 5.34 -1.00 -23.15
N LYS A 106 5.36 -0.30 -24.29
CA LYS A 106 6.57 0.36 -24.80
C LYS A 106 7.14 1.38 -23.80
N LEU A 107 6.27 2.23 -23.26
CA LEU A 107 6.64 3.26 -22.29
C LEU A 107 7.11 2.63 -20.98
N VAL A 108 6.42 1.57 -20.52
CA VAL A 108 6.81 0.80 -19.34
C VAL A 108 8.21 0.20 -19.51
N THR A 109 8.51 -0.39 -20.67
CA THR A 109 9.82 -0.96 -20.98
C THR A 109 10.92 0.09 -21.02
N GLU A 110 10.67 1.26 -21.63
CA GLU A 110 11.62 2.37 -21.68
C GLU A 110 11.92 2.92 -20.27
N ALA A 111 10.87 3.06 -19.45
CA ALA A 111 11.01 3.49 -18.05
C ALA A 111 11.79 2.46 -17.23
N TYR A 112 11.50 1.18 -17.38
CA TYR A 112 12.22 0.09 -16.73
C TYR A 112 13.71 0.07 -17.11
N GLN A 113 14.05 0.18 -18.39
CA GLN A 113 15.45 0.26 -18.83
C GLN A 113 16.16 1.49 -18.27
N THR A 114 15.47 2.62 -18.19
CA THR A 114 16.01 3.85 -17.61
C THR A 114 16.23 3.71 -16.10
N ALA A 115 15.32 3.05 -15.40
CA ALA A 115 15.42 2.78 -13.97
C ALA A 115 16.60 1.86 -13.65
N ILE A 116 16.74 0.72 -14.35
CA ILE A 116 17.86 -0.21 -14.17
C ILE A 116 19.23 0.47 -14.33
N ARG A 117 19.35 1.41 -15.27
CA ARG A 117 20.61 2.14 -15.50
C ARG A 117 20.96 3.11 -14.38
N ARG A 118 19.97 3.60 -13.64
CA ARG A 118 20.13 4.62 -12.60
C ARG A 118 20.16 4.05 -11.19
N SER A 119 19.61 2.85 -11.01
CA SER A 119 19.45 2.20 -9.72
C SER A 119 20.65 1.35 -9.32
N ASP A 120 20.78 1.14 -8.02
CA ASP A 120 21.71 0.20 -7.41
C ASP A 120 21.29 -1.26 -7.66
N LYS A 121 22.21 -2.21 -7.40
CA LYS A 121 21.99 -3.63 -7.65
C LYS A 121 20.91 -4.25 -6.77
N GLU A 122 20.66 -3.73 -5.57
CA GLU A 122 19.69 -4.28 -4.63
C GLU A 122 18.26 -3.91 -5.07
N SER A 123 18.08 -2.69 -5.58
CA SER A 123 16.81 -2.21 -6.12
C SER A 123 16.37 -2.87 -7.43
N LEU A 124 17.26 -3.63 -8.11
CA LEU A 124 16.94 -4.26 -9.40
C LEU A 124 15.85 -5.32 -9.27
N GLU A 125 15.90 -6.16 -8.23
CA GLU A 125 14.90 -7.20 -8.02
C GLU A 125 13.51 -6.59 -7.78
N PHE A 126 13.46 -5.45 -7.08
CA PHE A 126 12.24 -4.71 -6.85
C PHE A 126 11.65 -4.16 -8.15
N LEU A 127 12.47 -3.50 -8.98
CA LEU A 127 12.08 -2.97 -10.28
C LEU A 127 11.65 -4.07 -11.25
N GLU A 128 12.35 -5.21 -11.25
CA GLU A 128 12.01 -6.36 -12.07
C GLU A 128 10.67 -6.96 -11.65
N THR A 129 10.42 -7.04 -10.33
CA THR A 129 9.13 -7.52 -9.80
C THR A 129 7.98 -6.60 -10.23
N ALA A 130 8.17 -5.28 -10.17
CA ALA A 130 7.18 -4.31 -10.65
C ALA A 130 6.89 -4.49 -12.16
N TYR A 131 7.94 -4.59 -12.97
CA TYR A 131 7.80 -4.80 -14.41
C TYR A 131 7.08 -6.12 -14.75
N LYS A 132 7.45 -7.21 -14.08
CA LYS A 132 6.78 -8.52 -14.20
C LYS A 132 5.30 -8.47 -13.83
N ALA A 133 4.93 -7.73 -12.78
CA ALA A 133 3.55 -7.58 -12.38
C ALA A 133 2.68 -6.93 -13.48
N ILE A 134 3.23 -5.93 -14.18
CA ILE A 134 2.54 -5.26 -15.30
C ILE A 134 2.36 -6.20 -16.49
N LEU A 135 3.39 -6.99 -16.83
CA LEU A 135 3.33 -7.99 -17.90
C LEU A 135 2.23 -9.02 -17.64
N ASN A 136 2.17 -9.55 -16.42
CA ASN A 136 1.19 -10.58 -16.03
C ASN A 136 -0.27 -10.08 -16.04
N LYS A 137 -0.51 -8.77 -15.87
CA LYS A 137 -1.86 -8.18 -16.00
C LYS A 137 -2.29 -8.01 -17.45
N THR A 138 -1.33 -7.83 -18.35
CA THR A 138 -1.59 -7.52 -19.76
C THR A 138 -1.76 -8.79 -20.60
N ALA A 139 -1.22 -9.92 -20.13
CA ALA A 139 -1.47 -11.26 -20.66
C ALA A 139 -2.86 -11.78 -20.27
#